data_AF-I4IVZ5-F1
#
_entry.id   AF-I4IVZ5-F1
#
_cell.length_a   1.000
_cell.length_b   1.000
_cell.length_c   1.000
_cell.angle_alpha   90.00
_cell.angle_beta   90.00
_cell.angle_gamma   90.00
#
_symmetry.space_group_name_H-M   'P 1'
#
loop_
_entity.id
_entity.type
_entity.pdbx_description
1 polymer ?
#
loop_
_entity_poly.entity_id
_entity_poly.type
_entity_poly.pdbx_seq_one_letter_code
_entity_poly.pdbx_strand_id
1 'polypeptide(L)' 'MDFGEIKQYLQPLLDNFLDHHYLNETTGLENPTSEELSRWIYEKLAKAGLPNLHAVEIRETCTSGCTYYP' A
#
# COMPACT_ATOMS: atom_id res chain seq x y z
N MET A 1 3.39 -5.15 -18.52
CA MET A 1 2.57 -4.15 -17.81
C MET A 1 3.36 -2.88 -17.78
N ASP A 2 2.72 -1.77 -18.14
CA ASP A 2 3.33 -0.45 -18.13
C ASP A 2 3.31 0.16 -16.71
N PHE A 3 4.27 1.03 -16.39
CA PHE A 3 4.29 1.69 -15.08
C PHE A 3 3.11 2.64 -14.87
N GLY A 4 2.57 3.21 -15.95
CA GLY A 4 1.37 4.03 -15.92
C GLY A 4 0.14 3.23 -15.49
N GLU A 5 0.02 1.97 -15.93
CA GLU A 5 -1.06 1.08 -15.50
C GLU A 5 -0.98 0.81 -14.00
N ILE A 6 0.21 0.48 -13.47
CA ILE A 6 0.41 0.26 -12.03
C ILE A 6 0.00 1.51 -11.23
N LYS A 7 0.37 2.70 -11.72
CA LYS A 7 0.00 3.96 -11.07
C LYS A 7 -1.51 4.14 -10.98
N GLN A 8 -2.29 3.70 -11.97
CA GLN A 8 -3.76 3.79 -11.94
C GLN A 8 -4.38 2.98 -10.80
N TYR A 9 -3.78 1.84 -10.43
CA TYR A 9 -4.23 1.05 -9.27
C TYR A 9 -3.81 1.70 -7.94
N LEU A 10 -2.64 2.34 -7.90
CA LEU A 10 -2.10 2.93 -6.68
C LEU A 10 -2.69 4.32 -6.36
N GLN A 11 -2.96 5.13 -7.37
CA GLN A 11 -3.48 6.49 -7.23
C GLN A 11 -4.71 6.60 -6.31
N PRO A 12 -5.77 5.77 -6.44
CA PRO A 12 -6.91 5.85 -5.53
C PRO A 12 -6.55 5.51 -4.07
N LEU A 13 -5.53 4.68 -3.83
CA LEU A 13 -5.06 4.40 -2.47
C LEU A 13 -4.34 5.62 -1.88
N LEU A 14 -3.50 6.27 -2.69
CA LEU A 14 -2.78 7.48 -2.29
C LEU A 14 -3.74 8.61 -1.96
N ASP A 15 -4.61 8.98 -2.91
CA ASP A 15 -5.51 10.15 -2.79
C ASP A 15 -6.55 10.01 -1.67
N ASN A 16 -7.07 8.80 -1.41
CA ASN A 16 -8.20 8.63 -0.48
C ASN A 16 -7.79 8.16 0.91
N PHE A 17 -6.58 7.60 1.08
CA PHE A 17 -6.22 6.93 2.32
C PHE A 17 -4.82 7.25 2.87
N LEU A 18 -3.84 7.52 2.01
CA LEU A 18 -2.43 7.56 2.43
C LEU A 18 -1.84 8.97 2.44
N ASP A 19 -1.91 9.69 1.33
CA ASP A 19 -1.28 10.99 1.19
C ASP A 19 -2.08 12.07 1.93
N HIS A 20 -1.42 12.85 2.81
CA HIS A 20 -2.07 13.88 3.65
C HIS A 20 -3.24 13.38 4.52
N HIS A 21 -3.26 12.09 4.88
CA HIS A 21 -4.28 11.49 5.72
C HIS A 21 -3.71 10.95 7.04
N TYR A 22 -4.55 10.91 8.07
CA TYR A 22 -4.22 10.19 9.30
C TYR A 22 -4.53 8.70 9.12
N LEU A 23 -3.47 7.89 9.02
CA LEU A 23 -3.56 6.49 8.60
C LEU A 23 -4.51 5.67 9.47
N ASN A 24 -4.54 5.89 10.79
CA ASN A 24 -5.41 5.13 11.68
C ASN A 24 -6.90 5.29 11.33
N GLU A 25 -7.33 6.47 10.89
CA GLU A 25 -8.73 6.76 10.57
C GLU A 25 -9.12 6.28 9.17
N THR A 26 -8.24 6.45 8.19
CA THR A 26 -8.55 6.13 6.79
C THR A 26 -8.39 4.65 6.48
N THR A 27 -7.33 4.01 6.99
CA THR A 27 -7.05 2.60 6.71
C THR A 27 -7.87 1.65 7.57
N GLY A 28 -8.37 2.14 8.72
CA GLY A 28 -9.02 1.32 9.75
C GLY A 28 -8.03 0.46 10.56
N LEU A 29 -6.73 0.71 10.41
CA LEU A 29 -5.70 0.02 11.19
C LEU A 29 -5.60 0.64 12.58
N GLU A 30 -5.80 -0.16 13.62
CA GLU A 30 -5.58 0.29 15.00
C GLU A 30 -4.12 0.73 15.22
N ASN A 31 -3.17 0.07 14.54
CA ASN A 31 -1.74 0.39 14.59
C ASN A 31 -1.09 0.32 13.20
N PRO A 32 -0.91 1.45 12.48
CA PRO A 32 -0.41 1.50 11.11
C PRO A 32 1.13 1.36 11.05
N THR A 33 1.64 0.20 11.48
CA THR A 33 3.05 -0.17 11.33
C THR A 33 3.40 -0.44 9.86
N SER A 34 4.69 -0.50 9.52
CA SER A 34 5.13 -0.81 8.14
C SER A 34 4.66 -2.19 7.67
N GLU A 35 4.62 -3.15 8.59
CA GLU A 35 4.13 -4.52 8.38
C GLU A 35 2.63 -4.54 8.06
N GLU A 36 1.82 -3.86 8.87
CA GLU A 36 0.37 -3.83 8.67
C GLU A 36 -0.01 -3.00 7.44
N LEU A 37 0.71 -1.90 7.18
CA LEU A 37 0.46 -1.05 6.02
C LEU A 37 0.83 -1.73 4.70
N SER A 38 1.96 -2.44 4.65
CA SER A 38 2.37 -3.19 3.45
C SER A 38 1.38 -4.31 3.13
N ARG A 39 0.90 -5.04 4.13
CA ARG A 39 -0.19 -6.01 3.97
C ARG A 39 -1.48 -5.36 3.48
N TRP A 40 -1.91 -4.27 4.12
CA TRP A 40 -3.15 -3.58 3.76
C TRP A 40 -3.13 -3.09 2.31
N ILE A 41 -2.01 -2.48 1.87
CA ILE A 41 -1.85 -2.03 0.49
C ILE A 41 -1.87 -3.23 -0.47
N TYR A 42 -1.19 -4.32 -0.13
CA TYR A 42 -1.20 -5.55 -0.93
C TYR A 42 -2.63 -6.07 -1.13
N GLU A 43 -3.41 -6.20 -0.06
CA GLU A 43 -4.80 -6.68 -0.13
C GLU A 43 -5.68 -5.78 -0.99
N LYS A 44 -5.50 -4.46 -0.91
CA LYS A 44 -6.26 -3.51 -1.73
C LYS A 44 -5.90 -3.61 -3.21
N LEU A 45 -4.61 -3.69 -3.54
CA LEU A 45 -4.13 -3.85 -4.92
C LEU A 45 -4.56 -5.19 -5.52
N ALA A 46 -4.45 -6.28 -4.73
CA ALA A 46 -4.93 -7.60 -5.12
C ALA A 46 -6.45 -7.59 -5.38
N LYS A 47 -7.23 -6.95 -4.49
CA LYS A 47 -8.69 -6.80 -4.65
C LYS A 47 -9.07 -5.92 -5.84
N ALA A 48 -8.26 -4.91 -6.14
CA ALA A 48 -8.42 -4.08 -7.34
C ALA A 48 -8.09 -4.85 -8.64
N GLY A 49 -7.53 -6.06 -8.51
CA GLY A 49 -7.25 -6.94 -9.64
C GLY A 49 -5.95 -6.60 -10.36
N LEU A 50 -4.95 -6.06 -9.66
CA LEU A 50 -3.62 -5.82 -10.23
C LEU A 50 -2.97 -7.18 -10.58
N PRO A 51 -2.78 -7.53 -11.86
CA PRO A 51 -2.19 -8.80 -12.26
C PRO A 51 -0.70 -8.87 -11.88
N ASN A 52 -0.25 -10.07 -11.50
CA ASN A 52 1.14 -10.36 -11.16
C ASN A 52 1.71 -9.53 -9.98
N LEU A 53 0.85 -9.08 -9.06
CA LEU A 53 1.31 -8.49 -7.81
C LEU A 53 2.08 -9.56 -7.00
N HIS A 54 3.35 -9.29 -6.74
CA HIS A 54 4.24 -10.23 -6.06
C HIS A 54 4.56 -9.81 -4.62
N ALA A 55 4.76 -8.50 -4.40
CA ALA A 55 5.12 -7.95 -3.10
C ALA A 55 4.78 -6.46 -3.03
N VAL A 56 4.66 -5.95 -1.80
CA VAL A 56 4.58 -4.50 -1.51
C VAL A 56 5.65 -4.17 -0.47
N GLU A 57 6.50 -3.18 -0.78
CA GLU A 57 7.50 -2.64 0.14
C GLU A 57 7.06 -1.26 0.65
N ILE A 58 7.16 -1.06 1.96
CA ILE A 58 6.94 0.21 2.64
C ILE A 58 8.19 0.59 3.40
N ARG A 59 8.65 1.82 3.20
CA ARG A 59 9.80 2.39 3.91
C ARG A 59 9.32 3.55 4.75
N GLU A 60 9.28 3.35 6.06
CA GLU A 60 8.95 4.40 7.03
C GLU A 60 10.03 5.48 7.04
N THR A 61 11.30 5.08 6.91
CA THR A 61 12.44 5.99 6.85
C THR A 61 13.41 5.59 5.74
N CYS A 62 14.46 6.39 5.53
CA CYS A 62 15.50 6.08 4.55
C CYS A 62 16.23 4.76 4.83
N THR A 63 16.26 4.28 6.07
CA THR A 63 17.04 3.09 6.47
C THR A 63 16.20 1.94 7.01
N SER A 64 14.89 2.13 7.16
CA SER A 64 13.97 1.15 7.74
C SER A 64 12.74 0.97 6.87
N GLY A 65 12.33 -0.29 6.68
CA GLY A 65 11.14 -0.64 5.93
C GLY A 65 10.76 -2.11 6.11
N CYS A 66 9.59 -2.46 5.58
CA CYS A 66 9.04 -3.81 5.57
C CYS A 66 8.58 -4.17 4.15
N THR A 67 8.76 -5.42 3.78
CA THR A 67 8.27 -5.97 2.51
C THR A 67 7.33 -7.13 2.82
N TYR A 68 6.09 -7.02 2.34
CA TYR A 68 5.08 -8.06 2.45
C TYR A 68 5.05 -8.91 1.17
N TYR A 69 5.01 -10.22 1.35
CA TYR A 69 4.82 -11.24 0.32
C TYR A 69 3.54 -12.05 0.65
N PRO A 70 2.80 -12.57 -0.36
CA PRO A 70 1.66 -13.45 -0.14
C PRO A 70 2.04 -14.82 0.46
#